data_AF-A0A523XK64-F1
#
_entry.id   AF-A0A523XK64-F1
#
_cell.length_a   1.000
_cell.length_b   1.000
_cell.length_c   1.000
_cell.angle_alpha   90.00
_cell.angle_beta   90.00
_cell.angle_gamma   90.00
#
_symmetry.space_group_name_H-M   'P 1'
#
loop_
_entity.id
_entity.type
_entity.pdbx_description
1 polymer ?
#
loop_
_entity_poly.entity_id
_entity_poly.type
_entity_poly.pdbx_seq_one_letter_code
_entity_poly.pdbx_strand_id
1 'polypeptide(L)'
;KTANVLLNDWFEIHEGIAVDTHVKRISFRLGLTNNTYPIKIEKDLMEIIPQEKWGKITHLLISHGRAICKAQNPQCIECFLQSYCPKNGVEID
;
A
#
# COMPACT_ATOMS: atom_id res chain seq x y z
N LYS A 1 -7.45 7.87 -8.71
CA LYS A 1 -8.11 7.07 -7.64
C LYS A 1 -9.42 6.46 -8.11
N THR A 2 -10.50 7.23 -8.30
CA THR A 2 -11.83 6.67 -8.67
C THR A 2 -11.83 5.93 -10.00
N ALA A 3 -11.15 6.45 -11.04
CA ALA A 3 -11.03 5.79 -12.34
C ALA A 3 -10.38 4.39 -12.21
N ASN A 4 -9.21 4.28 -11.57
CA ASN A 4 -8.52 3.01 -11.39
C ASN A 4 -9.33 2.02 -10.53
N VAL A 5 -10.09 2.48 -9.53
CA VAL A 5 -10.95 1.60 -8.73
C VAL A 5 -12.06 1.00 -9.61
N LEU A 6 -12.73 1.82 -10.43
CA LEU A 6 -13.79 1.35 -11.31
C LEU A 6 -13.27 0.39 -12.40
N LEU A 7 -12.12 0.69 -12.99
CA LEU A 7 -11.50 -0.16 -14.01
C LEU A 7 -11.06 -1.51 -13.46
N ASN A 8 -10.45 -1.52 -12.26
CA ASN A 8 -10.01 -2.75 -11.59
C ASN A 8 -11.18 -3.63 -11.14
N ASP A 9 -12.17 -3.04 -10.45
CA ASP A 9 -13.22 -3.83 -9.78
C ASP A 9 -14.36 -4.24 -10.73
N TRP A 10 -14.66 -3.45 -11.77
CA TRP A 10 -15.80 -3.72 -12.66
C TRP A 10 -15.40 -4.29 -14.03
N PHE A 11 -14.23 -3.92 -14.54
CA PHE A 11 -13.79 -4.29 -15.89
C PHE A 11 -12.62 -5.28 -15.91
N GLU A 12 -12.06 -5.64 -14.74
CA GLU A 12 -10.81 -6.41 -14.62
C GLU A 12 -9.62 -5.78 -15.38
N ILE A 13 -9.70 -4.47 -15.66
CA ILE A 13 -8.65 -3.74 -16.37
C ILE A 13 -7.72 -3.12 -15.32
N HIS A 14 -6.53 -3.71 -15.20
CA HIS A 14 -5.48 -3.27 -14.30
C HIS A 14 -4.64 -2.14 -14.93
N GLU A 15 -5.21 -0.93 -15.06
CA GLU A 15 -4.49 0.24 -15.61
C GLU A 15 -3.54 0.91 -14.62
N GLY A 16 -3.72 0.67 -13.31
CA GLY A 16 -2.87 1.25 -12.28
C GLY A 16 -3.29 0.89 -10.85
N ILE A 17 -2.46 1.28 -9.89
CA ILE A 17 -2.66 1.00 -8.47
C ILE A 17 -3.30 2.23 -7.81
N ALA A 18 -4.46 2.05 -7.18
CA ALA A 18 -5.16 3.15 -6.54
C ALA A 18 -4.48 3.51 -5.21
N VAL A 19 -3.76 4.64 -5.18
CA VAL A 19 -3.08 5.12 -3.97
C VAL A 19 -4.03 5.98 -3.12
N ASP A 20 -4.37 5.49 -1.93
CA ASP A 20 -5.07 6.25 -0.88
C ASP A 20 -4.17 6.51 0.35
N THR A 21 -4.74 6.95 1.47
CA THR A 21 -3.99 7.24 2.69
C THR A 21 -3.40 6.00 3.36
N HIS A 22 -4.04 4.83 3.22
CA HIS A 22 -3.50 3.56 3.71
C HIS A 22 -2.36 3.09 2.82
N VAL A 23 -2.59 3.05 1.50
CA VAL A 23 -1.58 2.63 0.53
C VAL A 23 -0.35 3.52 0.64
N LYS A 24 -0.52 4.85 0.61
CA LYS A 24 0.58 5.81 0.79
C LYS A 24 1.38 5.56 2.06
N ARG A 25 0.72 5.41 3.21
CA ARG A 25 1.39 5.23 4.50
C ARG A 25 2.14 3.90 4.56
N ILE A 26 1.50 2.82 4.14
CA ILE A 26 2.06 1.48 4.26
C ILE A 26 3.18 1.26 3.25
N SER A 27 3.03 1.73 2.00
CA SER A 27 4.10 1.66 1.01
C SER A 27 5.36 2.37 1.48
N PHE A 28 5.24 3.52 2.16
CA PHE A 28 6.38 4.20 2.78
C PHE A 28 6.97 3.39 3.95
N ARG A 29 6.14 2.90 4.88
CA ARG A 29 6.58 2.11 6.05
C ARG A 29 7.29 0.82 5.68
N LEU A 30 6.81 0.15 4.62
CA LEU A 30 7.40 -1.06 4.06
C LEU A 30 8.63 -0.79 3.18
N GLY A 31 8.99 0.47 2.94
CA GLY A 31 10.13 0.83 2.08
C GLY A 31 9.90 0.57 0.59
N LEU A 32 8.64 0.42 0.16
CA LEU A 32 8.28 0.24 -1.25
C LEU A 32 8.39 1.54 -2.06
N THR A 33 8.44 2.68 -1.38
CA THR A 33 8.56 4.00 -2.00
C THR A 33 9.13 5.01 -0.98
N ASN A 34 9.88 5.98 -1.48
CA ASN A 34 10.27 7.19 -0.74
C ASN A 34 9.48 8.43 -1.19
N ASN A 35 8.55 8.26 -2.14
CA ASN A 35 7.75 9.34 -2.67
C ASN A 35 6.54 9.66 -1.77
N THR A 36 6.11 10.91 -1.78
CA THR A 36 4.95 11.39 -1.01
C THR A 36 3.75 11.72 -1.90
N TYR A 37 3.96 11.82 -3.22
CA TYR A 37 2.94 12.15 -4.21
C TYR A 37 2.27 10.88 -4.74
N PRO A 38 0.92 10.78 -4.72
CA PRO A 38 0.20 9.56 -5.12
C PRO A 38 0.59 9.03 -6.50
N ILE A 39 0.75 9.91 -7.49
CA ILE A 39 1.11 9.50 -8.86
C ILE A 39 2.51 8.90 -8.96
N LYS A 40 3.44 9.34 -8.11
CA LYS A 40 4.80 8.77 -8.07
C LYS A 40 4.80 7.44 -7.33
N ILE A 41 4.06 7.36 -6.22
CA ILE A 41 3.87 6.12 -5.46
C ILE A 41 3.22 5.04 -6.34
N GLU A 42 2.21 5.40 -7.13
CA GLU A 42 1.56 4.48 -8.07
C GLU A 42 2.57 3.86 -9.04
N LYS A 43 3.43 4.69 -9.65
CA LYS A 43 4.50 4.23 -10.56
C LYS A 43 5.50 3.33 -9.86
N ASP A 44 5.99 3.72 -8.68
CA ASP A 44 6.93 2.90 -7.91
C ASP A 44 6.33 1.51 -7.62
N LEU A 45 5.05 1.46 -7.23
CA LEU A 45 4.37 0.19 -6.95
C LEU A 45 4.13 -0.63 -8.22
N MET A 46 3.86 0.00 -9.36
CA MET A 46 3.71 -0.69 -10.65
C MET A 46 5.02 -1.34 -11.12
N GLU A 47 6.18 -0.78 -10.77
CA GLU A 47 7.49 -1.35 -11.08
C GLU A 47 7.82 -2.59 -10.21
N ILE A 48 7.30 -2.62 -8.97
CA ILE A 48 7.60 -3.68 -7.99
C ILE A 48 6.58 -4.82 -8.03
N ILE A 49 5.31 -4.51 -8.26
CA ILE A 49 4.19 -5.45 -8.15
C ILE A 49 3.82 -5.96 -9.55
N PRO A 50 3.70 -7.28 -9.76
CA PRO A 50 3.20 -7.84 -11.02
C PRO A 50 1.83 -7.25 -11.41
N GLN A 51 1.63 -6.97 -12.70
CA GLN A 51 0.45 -6.26 -13.22
C GLN A 51 -0.87 -6.92 -12.84
N GLU A 52 -0.92 -8.25 -12.86
CA GLU A 52 -2.08 -9.06 -12.49
C GLU A 52 -2.48 -8.93 -11.00
N LYS A 53 -1.65 -8.25 -10.18
CA LYS A 53 -1.89 -8.00 -8.76
C LYS A 53 -2.22 -6.54 -8.44
N TRP A 54 -2.22 -5.62 -9.42
CA TRP A 54 -2.41 -4.18 -9.17
C TRP A 54 -3.77 -3.83 -8.54
N GLY A 55 -4.84 -4.51 -8.95
CA GLY A 55 -6.15 -4.36 -8.29
C GLY A 55 -6.13 -4.88 -6.85
N LYS A 56 -5.56 -6.08 -6.64
CA LYS A 56 -5.54 -6.75 -5.34
C LYS A 56 -4.68 -6.04 -4.30
N ILE A 57 -3.52 -5.52 -4.69
CA ILE A 57 -2.57 -4.91 -3.74
C ILE A 57 -3.19 -3.71 -3.01
N THR A 58 -4.02 -2.92 -3.71
CA THR A 58 -4.76 -1.79 -3.11
C THR A 58 -5.61 -2.28 -1.93
N HIS A 59 -6.47 -3.28 -2.18
CA HIS A 59 -7.38 -3.83 -1.16
C HIS A 59 -6.62 -4.48 0.00
N LEU A 60 -5.53 -5.20 -0.30
CA LEU A 60 -4.68 -5.83 0.72
C LEU A 60 -4.03 -4.80 1.65
N LEU A 61 -3.45 -3.74 1.09
CA LEU A 61 -2.85 -2.67 1.87
C LEU A 61 -3.89 -1.91 2.70
N ILE A 62 -5.08 -1.64 2.15
CA ILE A 62 -6.17 -1.02 2.91
C ILE A 62 -6.59 -1.91 4.09
N SER A 63 -6.82 -3.20 3.85
CA SER A 63 -7.19 -4.18 4.88
C SER A 63 -6.13 -4.26 5.98
N HIS A 64 -4.87 -4.44 5.60
CA HIS A 64 -3.74 -4.47 6.53
C HIS A 64 -3.59 -3.16 7.33
N GLY A 65 -3.78 -2.01 6.68
CA GLY A 65 -3.71 -0.70 7.33
C GLY A 65 -4.84 -0.40 8.31
N ARG A 66 -5.98 -1.09 8.17
CA ARG A 66 -7.10 -0.98 9.12
C ARG A 66 -6.93 -1.95 10.29
N ALA A 67 -6.48 -3.17 10.02
CA ALA A 67 -6.37 -4.22 11.03
C ALA A 67 -5.10 -4.09 11.90
N ILE A 68 -3.93 -3.93 11.27
CA ILE A 68 -2.61 -4.08 11.93
C ILE A 68 -1.78 -2.78 11.84
N CYS A 69 -1.53 -2.27 10.62
CA CYS A 69 -0.66 -1.13 10.39
C CYS A 69 -1.42 0.21 10.47
N LYS A 70 -2.03 0.45 11.63
CA LYS A 70 -2.83 1.64 11.95
C LYS A 70 -1.96 2.90 11.89
N ALA A 71 -2.60 4.06 11.65
CA ALA A 71 -1.88 5.33 11.53
C ALA A 71 -1.13 5.67 12.83
N GLN A 72 -1.83 5.53 13.95
CA GLN A 72 -1.30 5.64 15.30
C GLN A 72 -1.17 4.22 15.89
N ASN A 73 -0.13 4.00 16.70
CA ASN A 73 0.14 2.75 17.43
C ASN A 73 -0.05 1.47 16.58
N PRO A 74 0.72 1.30 15.49
CA PRO A 74 0.65 0.09 14.67
C PRO A 74 1.07 -1.14 15.49
N GLN A 75 0.39 -2.27 15.28
CA GLN A 75 0.67 -3.53 15.99
C GLN A 75 1.87 -4.26 15.35
N CYS A 76 3.05 -3.62 15.38
CA CYS A 76 4.24 -4.10 14.67
C CYS A 76 4.77 -5.46 15.16
N ILE A 77 4.56 -5.81 16.44
CA ILE A 77 4.96 -7.08 17.04
C ILE A 77 4.09 -8.24 16.53
N GLU A 78 2.83 -7.97 16.23
CA GLU A 78 1.87 -8.97 15.72
C GLU A 78 1.83 -9.01 14.18
N CYS A 79 2.61 -8.14 13.53
CA CYS A 79 2.59 -8.00 12.09
C CYS A 79 3.40 -9.11 11.41
N PHE A 80 2.77 -9.88 10.52
CA PHE A 80 3.45 -10.93 9.75
C PHE A 80 4.58 -10.40 8.84
N LEU A 81 4.62 -9.09 8.57
CA LEU A 81 5.69 -8.43 7.81
C LEU A 81 6.81 -7.89 8.71
N GLN A 82 6.76 -8.09 10.04
CA GLN A 82 7.69 -7.48 10.99
C GLN A 82 9.17 -7.67 10.61
N SER A 83 9.54 -8.88 10.21
CA SER A 83 10.93 -9.23 9.86
C SER A 83 11.43 -8.59 8.57
N TYR A 84 10.52 -8.17 7.69
CA TYR A 84 10.83 -7.59 6.39
C TYR A 84 10.55 -6.08 6.33
N CYS A 85 9.82 -5.55 7.31
CA CYS A 85 9.37 -4.17 7.34
C CYS A 85 10.47 -3.26 7.92
N PRO A 86 10.96 -2.25 7.17
CA PRO A 86 11.89 -1.24 7.70
C PRO A 86 11.26 -0.32 8.76
N LYS A 87 9.92 -0.27 8.82
CA LYS A 87 9.14 0.52 9.77
C LYS A 87 9.43 2.03 9.68
N ASN A 88 9.63 2.52 8.45
CA ASN A 88 9.94 3.94 8.22
C ASN A 88 8.88 4.86 8.84
N GLY A 89 9.30 5.83 9.66
CA GLY A 89 8.40 6.77 10.32
C GLY A 89 7.44 6.11 11.32
N VAL A 90 7.83 4.98 11.90
CA VAL A 90 7.16 4.36 13.05
C VAL A 90 8.11 4.42 14.24
N GLU A 91 7.69 5.13 15.28
CA GLU A 91 8.33 5.03 16.59
C GLU A 91 7.76 3.77 17.26
N ILE A 92 8.67 2.91 17.72
CA ILE A 92 8.33 1.71 18.48
C ILE A 92 8.82 2.00 19.88
N ASP A 93 7.89 2.26 20.79
CA ASP A 93 8.15 2.29 22.23
C ASP A 93 8.36 0.87 22.77
#